data_AF-A0A5D0IXQ1-F1
#
_entry.id   AF-A0A5D0IXQ1-F1
#
_cell.length_a   1.000
_cell.length_b   1.000
_cell.length_c   1.000
_cell.angle_alpha   90.00
_cell.angle_beta   90.00
_cell.angle_gamma   90.00
#
_symmetry.space_group_name_H-M   'P 1'
#
loop_
_entity.id
_entity.type
_entity.pdbx_description
1 polymer ?
#
loop_
_entity_poly.entity_id
_entity_poly.type
_entity_poly.pdbx_seq_one_letter_code
_entity_poly.pdbx_strand_id
1 'polypeptide(L)'
;MYFSNKQIILGFLYNIGISLAGFALKCLTPFNDKIKLGVNGRKQTFNVLKTHLNNEDKTLWFHCASLGEYEQGLPVFKELRNYHKNHKIVLSFFSPSG
;
A
#
# COMPACT_ATOMS: atom_id res chain seq x y z
N MET A 1 -27.07 13.23 -12.29
CA MET A 1 -25.87 12.45 -11.91
C MET A 1 -26.35 11.06 -11.50
N TYR A 2 -26.32 10.11 -12.42
CA TYR A 2 -26.96 8.79 -12.30
C TYR A 2 -26.12 7.84 -11.44
N PHE A 3 -26.25 7.91 -10.11
CA PHE A 3 -25.87 6.76 -9.28
C PHE A 3 -27.05 5.79 -9.31
N SER A 4 -26.93 4.71 -10.08
CA SER A 4 -27.92 3.63 -10.05
C SER A 4 -27.99 3.05 -8.64
N ASN A 5 -29.18 2.74 -8.11
CA ASN A 5 -29.35 2.03 -6.83
C ASN A 5 -28.47 0.77 -6.74
N LYS A 6 -28.19 0.12 -7.88
CA LYS A 6 -27.25 -1.01 -7.97
C LYS A 6 -25.83 -0.64 -7.55
N GLN A 7 -25.34 0.55 -7.91
CA GLN A 7 -24.00 1.01 -7.55
C GLN A 7 -23.88 1.31 -6.05
N ILE A 8 -24.93 1.87 -5.44
CA ILE A 8 -24.99 2.13 -4.00
C ILE A 8 -24.95 0.80 -3.24
N ILE A 9 -25.78 -0.16 -3.63
CA ILE A 9 -25.82 -1.50 -3.01
C ILE A 9 -24.48 -2.22 -3.18
N LEU A 10 -23.89 -2.18 -4.38
CA LEU A 10 -22.59 -2.81 -4.64
C LEU A 10 -21.47 -2.16 -3.79
N GLY A 11 -21.45 -0.83 -3.69
CA GLY A 11 -20.50 -0.12 -2.83
C GLY A 11 -20.67 -0.48 -1.36
N PHE A 12 -21.91 -0.61 -0.89
CA PHE A 12 -22.19 -1.04 0.48
C PHE A 12 -21.69 -2.46 0.77
N LEU A 13 -22.02 -3.43 -0.11
CA LEU A 13 -21.55 -4.81 0.00
C LEU A 13 -20.03 -4.91 -0.07
N TYR A 14 -19.41 -4.16 -0.99
CA TYR A 14 -17.96 -4.08 -1.11
C TYR A 14 -17.31 -3.59 0.19
N ASN A 15 -17.81 -2.49 0.77
CA ASN A 15 -17.25 -1.92 2.00
C ASN A 15 -17.41 -2.87 3.20
N ILE A 16 -18.55 -3.56 3.32
CA ILE A 16 -18.74 -4.60 4.34
C ILE A 16 -17.74 -5.73 4.14
N GLY A 17 -17.60 -6.23 2.91
CA GLY A 17 -16.67 -7.32 2.59
C GLY A 17 -15.23 -6.98 2.94
N ILE A 18 -14.77 -5.76 2.59
CA ILE A 18 -13.43 -5.27 2.93
C ILE A 18 -13.24 -5.15 4.45
N SER A 19 -14.25 -4.64 5.17
CA SER A 19 -14.19 -4.53 6.63
C SER A 19 -14.10 -5.89 7.32
N LEU A 20 -14.94 -6.84 6.89
CA LEU A 20 -14.94 -8.23 7.38
C LEU A 20 -13.61 -8.94 7.08
N ALA A 21 -13.07 -8.79 5.86
CA ALA A 21 -11.78 -9.35 5.51
C ALA A 21 -10.65 -8.76 6.38
N GLY A 22 -10.68 -7.44 6.62
CA GLY A 22 -9.73 -6.77 7.52
C GLY A 22 -9.82 -7.27 8.97
N PHE A 23 -11.03 -7.51 9.47
CA PHE A 23 -11.26 -8.11 10.79
C PHE A 23 -10.76 -9.55 10.87
N ALA A 24 -11.09 -10.38 9.87
CA ALA A 24 -10.63 -11.76 9.79
C ALA A 24 -9.10 -11.84 9.79
N LEU A 25 -8.41 -11.01 9.01
CA LEU A 25 -6.94 -10.94 9.01
C LEU A 25 -6.38 -10.55 10.37
N LYS A 26 -7.02 -9.64 11.11
CA LYS A 26 -6.62 -9.29 12.48
C LYS A 26 -6.77 -10.47 13.44
N CYS A 27 -7.88 -11.21 13.36
CA CYS A 27 -8.10 -12.42 14.16
C CYS A 27 -7.10 -13.54 13.86
N LEU A 28 -6.56 -13.58 12.64
CA LEU A 28 -5.55 -14.57 12.22
C LEU A 28 -4.11 -14.21 12.63
N THR A 29 -3.85 -12.98 13.10
CA THR A 29 -2.50 -12.54 13.51
C THR A 29 -1.79 -13.39 14.57
N PRO A 30 -2.43 -13.94 15.63
CA PRO A 30 -1.72 -14.77 16.59
C PRO A 30 -1.28 -16.13 16.03
N PHE A 31 -1.81 -16.54 14.86
CA PHE A 31 -1.53 -17.84 14.26
C PHE A 31 -0.51 -17.77 13.10
N ASN A 32 -0.17 -16.58 12.61
CA ASN A 32 0.71 -16.42 11.47
C ASN A 32 1.50 -15.10 11.48
N ASP A 33 2.81 -15.18 11.58
CA ASP A 33 3.70 -14.02 11.64
C ASP A 33 3.68 -13.17 10.38
N LYS A 34 3.54 -13.76 9.18
CA LYS A 34 3.41 -12.98 7.93
C LYS A 34 2.13 -12.14 7.92
N ILE A 35 1.01 -12.71 8.39
CA ILE A 35 -0.25 -11.96 8.53
C ILE A 35 -0.09 -10.85 9.57
N LYS A 36 0.53 -11.14 10.71
CA LYS A 36 0.83 -10.14 11.76
C LYS A 36 1.66 -8.97 11.23
N LEU A 37 2.74 -9.25 10.50
CA LEU A 37 3.57 -8.22 9.85
C LEU A 37 2.74 -7.41 8.86
N GLY A 38 1.95 -8.05 8.00
CA GLY A 38 1.09 -7.35 7.04
C GLY A 38 0.03 -6.47 7.70
N VAL A 39 -0.59 -6.92 8.79
CA VAL A 39 -1.58 -6.13 9.55
C VAL A 39 -0.92 -4.93 10.23
N ASN A 40 0.23 -5.13 10.89
CA ASN A 40 0.95 -4.07 11.58
C ASN A 40 1.51 -3.02 10.60
N GLY A 41 2.10 -3.46 9.49
CA GLY A 41 2.62 -2.56 8.45
C GLY A 41 1.51 -1.67 7.85
N ARG A 42 0.36 -2.26 7.52
CA ARG A 42 -0.81 -1.50 7.03
C ARG A 42 -1.34 -0.49 8.04
N LYS A 43 -1.31 -0.81 9.34
CA LYS A 43 -1.72 0.12 10.41
C LYS A 43 -0.83 1.38 10.44
N GLN A 44 0.44 1.27 10.09
CA GLN A 44 1.40 2.38 10.11
C GLN A 44 1.44 3.18 8.80
N THR A 45 0.96 2.63 7.69
CA THR A 45 1.09 3.21 6.34
C THR A 45 0.69 4.68 6.26
N PHE A 46 -0.52 5.03 6.68
CA PHE A 46 -0.99 6.43 6.58
C PHE A 46 -0.25 7.36 7.54
N ASN A 47 0.24 6.86 8.68
CA ASN A 47 1.04 7.66 9.58
C ASN A 47 2.39 8.00 8.94
N VAL A 48 3.08 7.00 8.38
CA VAL A 48 4.34 7.20 7.63
C VAL A 48 4.15 8.20 6.49
N LEU A 49 3.10 8.04 5.69
CA LEU A 49 2.84 8.96 4.57
C LEU A 49 2.60 10.40 5.07
N LYS A 50 1.78 10.60 6.11
CA LYS A 50 1.52 11.94 6.68
C LYS A 50 2.75 12.57 7.33
N THR A 51 3.62 11.77 7.93
CA THR A 51 4.85 12.27 8.56
C THR A 51 5.91 12.67 7.54
N HIS A 52 5.95 12.00 6.38
CA HIS A 52 7.04 12.17 5.42
C HIS A 52 6.65 12.90 4.14
N LEU A 53 5.37 13.12 3.85
CA LEU A 53 4.89 13.81 2.65
C LEU A 53 4.06 15.05 2.99
N ASN A 54 4.32 16.10 2.24
CA ASN A 54 3.52 17.33 2.17
C ASN A 54 2.85 17.41 0.79
N ASN A 55 1.84 18.27 0.65
CA ASN A 55 1.09 18.41 -0.60
C ASN A 55 1.92 18.99 -1.74
N GLU A 56 2.99 19.72 -1.43
CA GLU A 56 3.90 20.35 -2.38
C GLU A 56 5.02 19.40 -2.84
N ASP A 57 5.19 18.25 -2.18
CA ASP A 57 6.22 17.29 -2.54
C ASP A 57 5.91 16.63 -3.89
N LYS A 58 6.87 16.71 -4.81
CA LYS A 58 6.83 15.88 -6.01
C LYS A 58 7.21 14.46 -5.62
N THR A 59 6.39 13.49 -6.01
CA THR A 59 6.58 12.09 -5.60
C THR A 59 6.71 11.16 -6.80
N LEU A 60 7.58 10.16 -6.66
CA LEU A 60 7.61 8.98 -7.52
C LEU A 60 7.15 7.79 -6.68
N TRP A 61 6.10 7.11 -7.11
CA TRP A 61 5.58 5.93 -6.42
C TRP A 61 5.92 4.66 -7.19
N PHE A 62 6.64 3.77 -6.53
CA PHE A 62 6.98 2.44 -7.02
C PHE A 62 6.27 1.39 -6.17
N HIS A 63 5.58 0.48 -6.85
CA HIS A 63 4.98 -0.68 -6.21
C HIS A 63 5.64 -1.95 -6.74
N CYS A 64 6.03 -2.82 -5.82
CA CYS A 64 6.60 -4.13 -6.14
C CYS A 64 5.76 -5.21 -5.44
N ALA A 65 5.48 -6.33 -6.10
CA ALA A 65 4.79 -7.43 -5.44
C ALA A 65 5.70 -8.14 -4.42
N SER A 66 7.02 -8.15 -4.66
CA SER A 66 8.01 -8.80 -3.81
C SER A 66 9.36 -8.06 -3.76
N LEU A 67 10.22 -8.46 -2.82
CA LEU A 67 11.59 -7.96 -2.73
C LEU A 67 12.41 -8.28 -3.99
N GLY A 68 12.22 -9.48 -4.57
CA GLY A 68 12.93 -9.87 -5.79
C GLY A 68 12.58 -8.99 -6.99
N GLU A 69 11.32 -8.56 -7.12
CA GLU A 69 10.92 -7.60 -8.16
C GLU A 69 11.55 -6.23 -7.95
N TYR A 70 11.67 -5.77 -6.70
CA TYR A 70 12.40 -4.54 -6.40
C TYR A 70 13.87 -4.65 -6.78
N GLU A 71 14.55 -5.76 -6.47
CA GLU A 71 15.95 -5.97 -6.83
C GLU A 71 16.17 -6.00 -8.34
N GLN A 72 15.24 -6.61 -9.10
CA GLN A 72 15.25 -6.58 -10.57
C GLN A 72 15.05 -5.16 -11.12
N GLY A 73 14.17 -4.36 -10.49
CA GLY A 73 13.91 -2.97 -10.87
C GLY A 73 14.95 -1.96 -10.36
N LEU A 74 15.83 -2.35 -9.44
CA LEU A 74 16.77 -1.45 -8.76
C LEU A 74 17.67 -0.65 -9.72
N PRO A 75 18.19 -1.20 -10.84
CA PRO A 75 18.96 -0.41 -11.81
C PRO A 75 18.16 0.76 -12.39
N VAL A 76 16.90 0.52 -12.76
CA VAL A 76 15.99 1.56 -13.29
C VAL A 76 15.71 2.61 -12.21
N PHE A 77 15.49 2.16 -10.98
CA PHE A 77 15.23 3.02 -9.84
C PHE A 77 16.40 3.97 -9.54
N LYS A 78 17.64 3.46 -9.62
CA LYS A 78 18.87 4.27 -9.46
C LYS A 78 18.96 5.36 -10.53
N GLU A 79 18.70 5.02 -11.79
CA GLU A 79 18.72 6.02 -12.86
C GLU A 79 17.60 7.06 -12.71
N LEU A 80 16.38 6.63 -12.39
CA LEU A 80 15.28 7.57 -12.12
C LEU A 80 15.61 8.52 -10.96
N ARG A 81 16.32 8.05 -9.93
CA ARG A 81 16.78 8.90 -8.83
C ARG A 81 17.78 9.97 -9.30
N ASN A 82 18.63 9.65 -10.28
CA ASN A 82 19.58 10.60 -10.87
C ASN A 82 18.86 11.72 -11.63
N TYR A 83 17.80 11.40 -12.37
CA TYR A 83 16.99 12.39 -13.10
C TYR A 83 16.05 13.20 -12.19
N HIS A 84 15.52 12.59 -11.14
CA HIS A 84 14.52 13.18 -10.24
C HIS A 84 15.03 13.37 -8.80
N LYS A 85 16.19 14.03 -8.64
CA LYS A 85 16.86 14.22 -7.35
C LYS A 85 15.99 14.84 -6.26
N ASN A 86 15.09 15.75 -6.65
CA ASN A 86 14.22 16.50 -5.72
C ASN A 86 12.85 15.84 -5.49
N HIS A 87 12.57 14.68 -6.11
CA HIS A 87 11.31 13.99 -5.85
C HIS A 87 11.45 13.12 -4.60
N LYS A 88 10.42 13.04 -3.76
CA LYS A 88 10.34 12.01 -2.74
C LYS A 88 9.97 10.68 -3.39
N ILE A 89 10.43 9.59 -2.81
CA ILE A 89 10.09 8.27 -3.29
C ILE A 89 9.17 7.60 -2.29
N VAL A 90 8.06 7.08 -2.80
CA VAL A 90 7.21 6.13 -2.09
C VAL A 90 7.49 4.76 -2.69
N LEU A 91 7.98 3.83 -1.88
CA LEU A 91 8.17 2.43 -2.27
C LEU A 91 7.19 1.58 -1.45
N SER A 92 6.37 0.77 -2.10
CA SER A 92 5.40 -0.10 -1.44
C SER A 92 5.52 -1.54 -1.92
N PHE A 93 5.30 -2.47 -1.00
CA PHE A 93 5.35 -3.92 -1.25
C PHE A 93 4.02 -4.60 -0.98
N PHE A 94 3.66 -5.59 -1.79
CA PHE A 94 2.56 -6.50 -1.45
C PHE A 94 2.99 -7.53 -0.41
N SER A 95 4.21 -8.06 -0.52
CA SER A 95 4.78 -8.98 0.45
C SER A 95 5.20 -8.25 1.75
N PRO A 96 4.91 -8.81 2.94
CA PRO A 96 5.40 -8.27 4.22
C PRO A 96 6.93 -8.44 4.41
N SER A 97 7.61 -9.12 3.49
CA SER A 97 9.07 -9.32 3.50
C SER A 97 9.84 -8.26 2.71
N GLY A 98 9.14 -7.40 1.97
CA GLY A 98 9.75 -6.28 1.25
C GLY A 98 9.96 -5.07 2.14
#